data_AF-A0A1I2WW45-F1
#
_entry.id   AF-A0A1I2WW45-F1
#
_cell.length_a   1.000
_cell.length_b   1.000
_cell.length_c   1.000
_cell.angle_alpha   90.00
_cell.angle_beta   90.00
_cell.angle_gamma   90.00
#
_symmetry.space_group_name_H-M   'P 1'
#
loop_
_entity.id
_entity.type
_entity.pdbx_description
1 polymer ?
#
loop_
_entity_poly.entity_id
_entity_poly.type
_entity_poly.pdbx_seq_one_letter_code
_entity_poly.pdbx_strand_id
1 'polypeptide(L)'
;MPPDPIHAAIADHRQAWNAFQVAPEGEDTILANDAMSEALDALLAASCATRPGARALLAHLRWWLAEEAEFAAGYQPAYGRAEARAAELAMLLGAPASGSGGADPIHAVLDAANTAETEHTLACEALDETDDASMRGCNAACERASVARHAMMRTLPATLGGLRALACHYVRWGEAWADDGFLHIARSLAGCEPRLGLTPGSDR
;
A
#
# COMPACT_ATOMS: atom_id res chain seq x y z
N MET A 1 0.07 -26.76 17.54
CA MET A 1 0.09 -25.31 17.25
C MET A 1 -1.34 -24.87 17.01
N PRO A 2 -1.75 -23.68 17.49
CA PRO A 2 -3.04 -23.10 17.11
C PRO A 2 -3.10 -22.88 15.59
N PRO A 3 -4.30 -22.92 14.98
CA PRO A 3 -4.47 -22.64 13.55
C PRO A 3 -4.04 -21.21 13.22
N ASP A 4 -3.55 -21.00 12.00
CA ASP A 4 -3.16 -19.66 11.54
C ASP A 4 -4.43 -18.76 11.50
N PRO A 5 -4.47 -17.65 12.24
CA PRO A 5 -5.67 -16.80 12.34
C PRO A 5 -6.14 -16.29 10.98
N ILE A 6 -5.26 -16.24 9.98
CA ILE A 6 -5.61 -15.77 8.64
C ILE A 6 -6.66 -16.64 7.95
N HIS A 7 -6.75 -17.94 8.28
CA HIS A 7 -7.75 -18.81 7.69
C HIS A 7 -9.18 -18.45 8.12
N ALA A 8 -9.36 -18.03 9.36
CA ALA A 8 -10.65 -17.54 9.85
C ALA A 8 -11.03 -16.24 9.14
N ALA A 9 -10.11 -15.27 9.09
CA ALA A 9 -10.35 -14.00 8.40
C ALA A 9 -10.69 -14.17 6.91
N ILE A 10 -10.03 -15.11 6.21
CA ILE A 10 -10.35 -15.46 4.82
C ILE A 10 -11.79 -15.99 4.70
N ALA A 11 -12.18 -16.89 5.60
CA ALA A 11 -13.53 -17.46 5.62
C ALA A 11 -14.59 -16.40 5.90
N ASP A 12 -14.36 -15.52 6.87
CA ASP A 12 -15.28 -14.45 7.26
C ASP A 12 -15.49 -13.46 6.09
N HIS A 13 -14.42 -13.01 5.46
CA HIS A 13 -14.52 -12.13 4.30
C HIS A 13 -15.24 -12.81 3.11
N ARG A 14 -14.93 -14.09 2.84
CA ARG A 14 -15.61 -14.86 1.79
C ARG A 14 -17.11 -14.98 2.06
N GLN A 15 -17.50 -15.19 3.31
CA GLN A 15 -18.89 -15.26 3.71
C GLN A 15 -19.61 -13.92 3.54
N ALA A 16 -18.99 -12.82 4.00
CA ALA A 16 -19.56 -11.49 3.87
C ALA A 16 -19.71 -11.08 2.40
N TRP A 17 -18.70 -11.37 1.58
CA TRP A 17 -18.76 -11.16 0.13
C TRP A 17 -19.92 -11.92 -0.52
N ASN A 18 -20.06 -13.22 -0.23
CA ASN A 18 -21.18 -14.02 -0.78
C ASN A 18 -22.55 -13.46 -0.35
N ALA A 19 -22.68 -12.96 0.87
CA ALA A 19 -23.92 -12.35 1.35
C ALA A 19 -24.23 -11.06 0.59
N PHE A 20 -23.22 -10.21 0.35
CA PHE A 20 -23.36 -8.99 -0.44
C PHE A 20 -23.84 -9.27 -1.88
N GLN A 21 -23.28 -10.28 -2.54
CA GLN A 21 -23.61 -10.62 -3.94
C GLN A 21 -25.08 -11.00 -4.16
N VAL A 22 -25.79 -11.45 -3.12
CA VAL A 22 -27.18 -11.91 -3.22
C VAL A 22 -28.15 -11.04 -2.41
N ALA A 23 -27.66 -9.97 -1.80
CA ALA A 23 -28.48 -9.08 -0.98
C ALA A 23 -29.51 -8.34 -1.85
N PRO A 24 -30.79 -8.24 -1.41
CA PRO A 24 -31.78 -7.41 -2.09
C PRO A 24 -31.35 -5.94 -2.17
N GLU A 25 -31.77 -5.26 -3.25
CA GLU A 25 -31.58 -3.81 -3.36
C GLU A 25 -32.26 -3.06 -2.21
N GLY A 26 -31.70 -1.90 -1.85
CA GLY A 26 -32.18 -1.07 -0.74
C GLY A 26 -31.29 -1.18 0.49
N GLU A 27 -31.90 -1.28 1.66
CA GLU A 27 -31.16 -1.28 2.94
C GLU A 27 -30.31 -2.54 3.13
N ASP A 28 -30.79 -3.70 2.68
CA ASP A 28 -30.09 -4.98 2.85
C ASP A 28 -28.74 -5.01 2.11
N THR A 29 -28.67 -4.51 0.87
CA THR A 29 -27.40 -4.43 0.12
C THR A 29 -26.41 -3.46 0.74
N ILE A 30 -26.88 -2.35 1.35
CA ILE A 30 -26.02 -1.40 2.07
C ILE A 30 -25.39 -2.09 3.27
N LEU A 31 -26.19 -2.75 4.11
CA LEU A 31 -25.70 -3.47 5.29
C LEU A 31 -24.74 -4.61 4.93
N ALA A 32 -25.03 -5.34 3.84
CA ALA A 32 -24.16 -6.41 3.38
C ALA A 32 -22.83 -5.88 2.81
N ASN A 33 -22.85 -4.73 2.12
CA ASN A 33 -21.63 -4.06 1.66
C ASN A 33 -20.76 -3.58 2.83
N ASP A 34 -21.37 -3.01 3.87
CA ASP A 34 -20.67 -2.56 5.08
C ASP A 34 -20.00 -3.75 5.79
N ALA A 35 -20.72 -4.86 5.95
CA ALA A 35 -20.17 -6.08 6.55
C ALA A 35 -19.02 -6.68 5.72
N MET A 36 -19.12 -6.66 4.39
CA MET A 36 -18.05 -7.09 3.49
C MET A 36 -16.82 -6.20 3.62
N SER A 37 -17.03 -4.88 3.68
CA SER A 37 -15.96 -3.88 3.88
C SER A 37 -15.25 -4.04 5.22
N GLU A 38 -16.00 -4.22 6.31
CA GLU A 38 -15.45 -4.48 7.65
C GLU A 38 -14.62 -5.78 7.68
N ALA A 39 -15.14 -6.85 7.06
CA ALA A 39 -14.43 -8.12 6.98
C ALA A 39 -13.15 -8.02 6.12
N LEU A 40 -13.15 -7.20 5.06
CA LEU A 40 -11.96 -6.94 4.25
C LEU A 40 -10.90 -6.20 5.05
N ASP A 41 -11.29 -5.19 5.83
CA ASP A 41 -10.37 -4.44 6.67
C ASP A 41 -9.74 -5.32 7.76
N ALA A 42 -10.55 -6.19 8.39
CA ALA A 42 -10.06 -7.19 9.33
C ALA A 42 -9.08 -8.18 8.67
N LEU A 43 -9.39 -8.65 7.45
CA LEU A 43 -8.53 -9.53 6.66
C LEU A 43 -7.19 -8.89 6.32
N LEU A 44 -7.19 -7.62 5.89
CA LEU A 44 -5.98 -6.88 5.53
C LEU A 44 -5.09 -6.60 6.74
N ALA A 45 -5.70 -6.36 7.91
CA ALA A 45 -5.00 -6.16 9.18
C ALA A 45 -4.44 -7.46 9.78
N ALA A 46 -4.98 -8.62 9.39
CA ALA A 46 -4.59 -9.90 9.97
C ALA A 46 -3.14 -10.29 9.65
N SER A 47 -2.43 -10.76 10.67
CA SER A 47 -1.08 -11.29 10.54
C SER A 47 -1.11 -12.74 10.01
N CYS A 48 -0.14 -13.09 9.16
CA CYS A 48 0.09 -14.48 8.79
C CYS A 48 1.09 -15.09 9.79
N ALA A 49 0.65 -16.08 10.58
CA ALA A 49 1.54 -16.76 11.53
C ALA A 49 2.47 -17.77 10.85
N THR A 50 2.13 -18.19 9.63
CA THR A 50 2.82 -19.26 8.91
C THR A 50 2.98 -18.95 7.42
N ARG A 51 3.97 -19.61 6.77
CA ARG A 51 4.16 -19.52 5.32
C ARG A 51 2.98 -20.07 4.51
N PRO A 52 2.34 -21.20 4.89
CA PRO A 52 1.07 -21.62 4.28
C PRO A 52 -0.04 -20.58 4.41
N GLY A 53 -0.19 -19.94 5.57
CA GLY A 53 -1.16 -18.86 5.77
C GLY A 53 -0.92 -17.67 4.84
N ALA A 54 0.34 -17.25 4.69
CA ALA A 54 0.72 -16.20 3.74
C ALA A 54 0.38 -16.55 2.27
N ARG A 55 0.56 -17.82 1.86
CA ARG A 55 0.15 -18.28 0.53
C ARG A 55 -1.37 -18.27 0.35
N ALA A 56 -2.10 -18.70 1.37
CA ALA A 56 -3.57 -18.70 1.34
C ALA A 56 -4.11 -17.27 1.22
N LEU A 57 -3.56 -16.33 2.00
CA LEU A 57 -3.92 -14.92 1.92
C LEU A 57 -3.60 -14.33 0.54
N LEU A 58 -2.41 -14.58 0.00
CA LEU A 58 -2.04 -14.11 -1.34
C LEU A 58 -3.01 -14.63 -2.41
N ALA A 59 -3.35 -15.92 -2.37
CA ALA A 59 -4.29 -16.51 -3.33
C ALA A 59 -5.68 -15.87 -3.22
N HIS A 60 -6.16 -15.65 -1.98
CA HIS A 60 -7.46 -15.02 -1.73
C HIS A 60 -7.50 -13.56 -2.19
N LEU A 61 -6.48 -12.75 -1.87
CA LEU A 61 -6.41 -11.36 -2.31
C LEU A 61 -6.35 -11.25 -3.83
N ARG A 62 -5.61 -12.12 -4.51
CA ARG A 62 -5.56 -12.16 -5.98
C ARG A 62 -6.92 -12.48 -6.59
N TRP A 63 -7.68 -13.40 -5.98
CA TRP A 63 -9.05 -13.68 -6.41
C TRP A 63 -9.93 -12.43 -6.25
N TRP A 64 -9.98 -11.83 -5.06
CA TRP A 64 -10.86 -10.70 -4.79
C TRP A 64 -10.52 -9.48 -5.66
N LEU A 65 -9.23 -9.16 -5.83
CA LEU A 65 -8.77 -8.09 -6.72
C LEU A 65 -9.23 -8.29 -8.17
N ALA A 66 -9.26 -9.54 -8.65
CA ALA A 66 -9.69 -9.86 -9.99
C ALA A 66 -11.22 -9.75 -10.16
N GLU A 67 -12.01 -10.21 -9.18
CA GLU A 67 -13.48 -10.07 -9.21
C GLU A 67 -13.91 -8.60 -9.13
N GLU A 68 -13.29 -7.82 -8.25
CA GLU A 68 -13.70 -6.44 -7.96
C GLU A 68 -12.98 -5.39 -8.82
N ALA A 69 -12.25 -5.80 -9.86
CA ALA A 69 -11.45 -4.91 -10.70
C ALA A 69 -12.30 -3.80 -11.37
N GLU A 70 -13.53 -4.12 -11.79
CA GLU A 70 -14.45 -3.14 -12.40
C GLU A 70 -14.86 -2.05 -11.40
N PHE A 71 -14.92 -2.40 -10.11
CA PHE A 71 -15.37 -1.53 -9.02
C PHE A 71 -14.21 -0.94 -8.21
N ALA A 72 -12.97 -1.12 -8.65
CA ALA A 72 -11.75 -0.74 -7.91
C ALA A 72 -11.77 0.72 -7.42
N ALA A 73 -12.33 1.64 -8.21
CA ALA A 73 -12.47 3.04 -7.82
C ALA A 73 -13.43 3.25 -6.64
N GLY A 74 -14.52 2.49 -6.58
CA GLY A 74 -15.51 2.54 -5.48
C GLY A 74 -15.01 1.90 -4.18
N TYR A 75 -14.01 1.02 -4.27
CA TYR A 75 -13.42 0.34 -3.11
C TYR A 75 -12.16 1.00 -2.55
N GLN A 76 -11.75 2.17 -3.05
CA GLN A 76 -10.63 2.87 -2.42
C GLN A 76 -11.01 3.38 -1.02
N PRO A 77 -10.11 3.30 -0.02
CA PRO A 77 -8.70 2.86 -0.12
C PRO A 77 -8.47 1.35 0.00
N ALA A 78 -9.49 0.56 0.34
CA ALA A 78 -9.35 -0.86 0.65
C ALA A 78 -8.77 -1.68 -0.52
N TYR A 79 -9.13 -1.34 -1.76
CA TYR A 79 -8.58 -1.97 -2.96
C TYR A 79 -7.07 -1.76 -3.08
N GLY A 80 -6.58 -0.52 -2.97
CA GLY A 80 -5.14 -0.24 -2.99
C GLY A 80 -4.38 -0.91 -1.83
N ARG A 81 -4.99 -0.99 -0.63
CA ARG A 81 -4.43 -1.76 0.49
C ARG A 81 -4.31 -3.25 0.18
N ALA A 82 -5.31 -3.84 -0.49
CA ALA A 82 -5.28 -5.23 -0.91
C ALA A 82 -4.19 -5.49 -1.97
N GLU A 83 -4.01 -4.60 -2.94
CA GLU A 83 -2.92 -4.68 -3.93
C GLU A 83 -1.54 -4.64 -3.24
N ALA A 84 -1.34 -3.68 -2.34
CA ALA A 84 -0.11 -3.56 -1.56
C ALA A 84 0.15 -4.83 -0.71
N ARG A 85 -0.88 -5.33 -0.02
CA ARG A 85 -0.75 -6.54 0.81
C ARG A 85 -0.45 -7.78 -0.02
N ALA A 86 -1.10 -7.95 -1.17
CA ALA A 86 -0.84 -9.07 -2.08
C ALA A 86 0.60 -9.03 -2.59
N ALA A 87 1.09 -7.86 -2.98
CA ALA A 87 2.41 -7.75 -3.55
C ALA A 87 3.53 -7.88 -2.47
N GLU A 88 3.28 -7.48 -1.21
CA GLU A 88 4.14 -7.76 -0.06
C GLU A 88 4.28 -9.27 0.18
N LEU A 89 3.14 -9.98 0.19
CA LEU A 89 3.13 -11.43 0.36
C LEU A 89 3.84 -12.14 -0.79
N ALA A 90 3.68 -11.66 -2.03
CA ALA A 90 4.40 -12.20 -3.18
C ALA A 90 5.93 -12.06 -3.01
N MET A 91 6.41 -10.90 -2.54
CA MET A 91 7.82 -10.72 -2.20
C MET A 91 8.26 -11.64 -1.06
N LEU A 92 7.52 -11.73 0.05
CA LEU A 92 7.83 -12.62 1.17
C LEU A 92 7.92 -14.09 0.74
N LEU A 93 7.09 -14.50 -0.21
CA LEU A 93 7.05 -15.86 -0.74
C LEU A 93 8.12 -16.12 -1.81
N GLY A 94 8.55 -15.08 -2.54
CA GLY A 94 9.56 -15.14 -3.60
C GLY A 94 10.99 -14.74 -3.19
N ALA A 95 11.20 -14.15 -2.02
CA ALA A 95 12.51 -13.65 -1.59
C ALA A 95 13.50 -14.79 -1.29
N PRO A 96 14.66 -14.87 -1.96
CA PRO A 96 15.79 -15.66 -1.46
C PRO A 96 16.34 -15.03 -0.17
N ALA A 97 16.86 -15.86 0.74
CA ALA A 97 17.49 -15.38 1.97
C ALA A 97 18.74 -14.56 1.65
N SER A 98 18.65 -13.25 1.87
CA SER A 98 19.75 -12.25 1.86
C SER A 98 20.30 -11.81 0.49
N GLY A 99 20.38 -10.47 0.32
CA GLY A 99 21.43 -9.83 -0.49
C GLY A 99 20.98 -8.69 -1.41
N SER A 100 21.33 -7.44 -1.09
CA SER A 100 22.51 -6.75 -1.68
C SER A 100 22.72 -5.39 -0.98
N GLY A 101 23.96 -5.08 -0.59
CA GLY A 101 24.34 -3.96 0.28
C GLY A 101 24.39 -2.58 -0.39
N GLY A 102 23.55 -2.32 -1.39
CA GLY A 102 23.34 -0.97 -1.92
C GLY A 102 22.29 -0.24 -1.10
N ALA A 103 22.48 1.06 -0.85
CA ALA A 103 21.45 1.89 -0.23
C ALA A 103 20.22 1.94 -1.15
N ASP A 104 19.03 1.64 -0.60
CA ASP A 104 17.78 1.70 -1.35
C ASP A 104 17.50 3.16 -1.79
N PRO A 105 17.28 3.44 -3.08
CA PRO A 105 17.08 4.80 -3.59
C PRO A 105 15.90 5.52 -2.93
N ILE A 106 14.92 4.78 -2.41
CA ILE A 106 13.76 5.39 -1.74
C ILE A 106 14.14 6.19 -0.48
N HIS A 107 15.22 5.82 0.22
CA HIS A 107 15.61 6.51 1.44
C HIS A 107 16.01 7.97 1.17
N ALA A 108 16.77 8.23 0.11
CA ALA A 108 17.23 9.57 -0.21
C ALA A 108 16.05 10.51 -0.59
N VAL A 109 15.07 9.99 -1.33
CA VAL A 109 13.89 10.80 -1.71
C VAL A 109 12.91 10.99 -0.55
N LEU A 110 12.82 10.02 0.38
CA LEU A 110 12.04 10.17 1.60
C LEU A 110 12.63 11.26 2.50
N ASP A 111 13.95 11.28 2.67
CA ASP A 111 14.62 12.32 3.46
C ASP A 111 14.40 13.70 2.83
N ALA A 112 14.56 13.83 1.51
CA ALA A 112 14.30 15.08 0.80
C ALA A 112 12.84 15.55 0.92
N ALA A 113 11.87 14.65 0.82
CA ALA A 113 10.45 14.96 1.01
C ALA A 113 10.18 15.46 2.43
N ASN A 114 10.65 14.74 3.46
CA ASN A 114 10.47 15.14 4.86
C ASN A 114 11.09 16.52 5.15
N THR A 115 12.30 16.80 4.62
CA THR A 115 12.95 18.10 4.80
C THR A 115 12.15 19.21 4.12
N ALA A 116 11.77 19.05 2.85
CA ALA A 116 11.05 20.08 2.12
C ALA A 116 9.66 20.36 2.72
N GLU A 117 8.99 19.34 3.25
CA GLU A 117 7.71 19.48 3.94
C GLU A 117 7.85 20.19 5.29
N THR A 118 8.89 19.87 6.05
CA THR A 118 9.19 20.58 7.30
C THR A 118 9.48 22.06 7.02
N GLU A 119 10.26 22.38 5.98
CA GLU A 119 10.50 23.76 5.55
C GLU A 119 9.21 24.48 5.16
N HIS A 120 8.32 23.82 4.42
CA HIS A 120 7.04 24.40 4.02
C HIS A 120 6.14 24.67 5.24
N THR A 121 6.03 23.72 6.17
CA THR A 121 5.26 23.92 7.41
C THR A 121 5.79 25.11 8.20
N LEU A 122 7.11 25.22 8.39
CA LEU A 122 7.72 26.36 9.08
C LEU A 122 7.49 27.68 8.33
N ALA A 123 7.49 27.67 7.00
CA ALA A 123 7.20 28.86 6.20
C ALA A 123 5.73 29.29 6.31
N CYS A 124 4.79 28.34 6.40
CA CYS A 124 3.38 28.61 6.66
C CYS A 124 3.17 29.17 8.08
N GLU A 125 3.83 28.60 9.09
CA GLU A 125 3.73 29.07 10.48
C GLU A 125 4.26 30.50 10.66
N ALA A 126 5.27 30.89 9.88
CA ALA A 126 5.87 32.22 9.89
C ALA A 126 5.27 33.18 8.85
N LEU A 127 4.21 32.79 8.14
CA LEU A 127 3.64 33.55 7.03
C LEU A 127 3.01 34.87 7.51
N ASP A 128 3.60 35.98 7.08
CA ASP A 128 2.92 37.28 7.02
C ASP A 128 2.26 37.41 5.65
N GLU A 129 0.93 37.33 5.60
CA GLU A 129 0.13 37.45 4.36
C GLU A 129 0.13 38.88 3.78
N THR A 130 0.55 39.88 4.57
CA THR A 130 0.62 41.28 4.13
C THR A 130 1.99 41.66 3.56
N ASP A 131 2.99 40.79 3.70
CA ASP A 131 4.31 40.95 3.11
C ASP A 131 4.49 40.06 1.87
N ASP A 132 4.63 40.70 0.72
CA ASP A 132 4.88 40.02 -0.56
C ASP A 132 6.14 39.15 -0.55
N ALA A 133 7.18 39.52 0.23
CA ALA A 133 8.39 38.72 0.33
C ALA A 133 8.16 37.42 1.10
N SER A 134 7.48 37.52 2.25
CA SER A 134 6.97 36.39 3.04
C SER A 134 6.11 35.44 2.19
N MET A 135 5.11 35.97 1.47
CA MET A 135 4.25 35.18 0.56
C MET A 135 5.05 34.44 -0.53
N ARG A 136 6.02 35.10 -1.17
CA ARG A 136 6.91 34.44 -2.16
C ARG A 136 7.77 33.36 -1.53
N GLY A 137 8.26 33.57 -0.32
CA GLY A 137 9.04 32.59 0.43
C GLY A 137 8.25 31.31 0.72
N CYS A 138 7.03 31.46 1.21
CA CYS A 138 6.12 30.34 1.49
C CYS A 138 5.74 29.58 0.20
N ASN A 139 5.38 30.30 -0.87
CA ASN A 139 5.10 29.67 -2.17
C ASN A 139 6.30 28.87 -2.71
N ALA A 140 7.52 29.42 -2.59
CA ALA A 140 8.72 28.71 -3.01
C ALA A 140 8.98 27.44 -2.16
N ALA A 141 8.65 27.46 -0.88
CA ALA A 141 8.74 26.27 -0.02
C ALA A 141 7.68 25.21 -0.39
N CYS A 142 6.46 25.64 -0.68
CA CYS A 142 5.38 24.78 -1.21
C CYS A 142 5.80 24.07 -2.51
N GLU A 143 6.39 24.80 -3.45
CA GLU A 143 6.90 24.23 -4.71
C GLU A 143 8.01 23.20 -4.47
N ARG A 144 8.95 23.46 -3.55
CA ARG A 144 9.98 22.47 -3.19
C ARG A 144 9.38 21.20 -2.59
N ALA A 145 8.41 21.33 -1.68
CA ALA A 145 7.70 20.20 -1.11
C ALA A 145 6.95 19.39 -2.19
N SER A 146 6.28 20.07 -3.11
CA SER A 146 5.60 19.45 -4.26
C SER A 146 6.56 18.68 -5.16
N VAL A 147 7.71 19.27 -5.53
CA VAL A 147 8.73 18.62 -6.36
C VAL A 147 9.32 17.38 -5.66
N ALA A 148 9.67 17.49 -4.37
CA ALA A 148 10.22 16.38 -3.60
C ALA A 148 9.21 15.22 -3.50
N ARG A 149 7.93 15.53 -3.29
CA ARG A 149 6.85 14.53 -3.27
C ARG A 149 6.70 13.82 -4.62
N HIS A 150 6.70 14.56 -5.73
CA HIS A 150 6.67 13.95 -7.06
C HIS A 150 7.89 13.07 -7.34
N ALA A 151 9.07 13.42 -6.82
CA ALA A 151 10.25 12.57 -6.91
C ALA A 151 10.07 11.27 -6.09
N MET A 152 9.55 11.37 -4.87
CA MET A 152 9.21 10.22 -4.04
C MET A 152 8.23 9.29 -4.76
N MET A 153 7.11 9.80 -5.27
CA MET A 153 6.05 8.99 -5.94
C MET A 153 6.51 8.29 -7.24
N ARG A 154 7.66 8.67 -7.80
CA ARG A 154 8.24 8.05 -9.00
C ARG A 154 9.41 7.11 -8.70
N THR A 155 9.85 7.05 -7.45
CA THR A 155 10.99 6.22 -7.04
C THR A 155 10.47 4.92 -6.46
N LEU A 156 10.80 3.80 -7.09
CA LEU A 156 10.46 2.49 -6.55
C LEU A 156 11.55 2.06 -5.54
N PRO A 157 11.18 1.55 -4.35
CA PRO A 157 12.08 0.82 -3.50
C PRO A 157 12.74 -0.33 -4.25
N ALA A 158 14.00 -0.63 -3.92
CA ALA A 158 14.73 -1.79 -4.46
C ALA A 158 14.80 -2.95 -3.46
N THR A 159 14.36 -2.73 -2.22
CA THR A 159 14.48 -3.67 -1.10
C THR A 159 13.23 -3.67 -0.24
N LEU A 160 13.02 -4.75 0.52
CA LEU A 160 11.98 -4.80 1.57
C LEU A 160 12.20 -3.74 2.66
N GLY A 161 13.45 -3.37 2.94
CA GLY A 161 13.79 -2.32 3.91
C GLY A 161 13.30 -0.94 3.44
N GLY A 162 13.55 -0.60 2.18
CA GLY A 162 13.06 0.63 1.57
C GLY A 162 11.55 0.67 1.44
N LEU A 163 10.91 -0.45 1.08
CA LEU A 163 9.45 -0.56 1.05
C LEU A 163 8.84 -0.29 2.43
N ARG A 164 9.40 -0.90 3.48
CA ARG A 164 8.95 -0.66 4.85
C ARG A 164 9.10 0.82 5.24
N ALA A 165 10.20 1.46 4.83
CA ALA A 165 10.42 2.87 5.08
C ALA A 165 9.37 3.76 4.37
N LEU A 166 9.04 3.44 3.13
CA LEU A 166 7.99 4.11 2.34
C LEU A 166 6.61 3.95 3.00
N ALA A 167 6.25 2.73 3.38
CA ALA A 167 4.99 2.47 4.08
C ALA A 167 4.91 3.22 5.41
N CYS A 168 5.99 3.21 6.21
CA CYS A 168 6.05 3.99 7.45
C CYS A 168 5.94 5.51 7.21
N HIS A 169 6.48 6.03 6.09
CA HIS A 169 6.31 7.44 5.74
C HIS A 169 4.84 7.75 5.46
N TYR A 170 4.15 6.98 4.61
CA TYR A 170 2.72 7.19 4.34
C TYR A 170 1.84 7.06 5.58
N VAL A 171 2.14 6.11 6.49
CA VAL A 171 1.41 5.98 7.77
C VAL A 171 1.56 7.21 8.66
N ARG A 172 2.76 7.81 8.73
CA ARG A 172 2.97 9.08 9.46
C ARG A 172 2.21 10.25 8.84
N TRP A 173 1.80 10.12 7.59
CA TRP A 173 1.26 11.18 6.74
C TRP A 173 -0.27 11.12 6.54
N GLY A 174 -1.01 10.24 7.23
CA GLY A 174 -2.48 10.14 7.11
C GLY A 174 -3.19 11.49 7.37
N GLU A 175 -4.36 11.83 6.81
CA GLU A 175 -5.44 11.04 6.18
C GLU A 175 -5.84 11.51 4.76
N ALA A 176 -5.20 12.53 4.17
CA ALA A 176 -5.69 13.14 2.92
C ALA A 176 -5.20 12.49 1.61
N TRP A 177 -4.12 11.68 1.65
CA TRP A 177 -3.45 11.15 0.44
C TRP A 177 -3.04 9.67 0.57
N ALA A 178 -3.65 8.94 1.52
CA ALA A 178 -3.32 7.54 1.75
C ALA A 178 -3.58 6.68 0.49
N ASP A 179 -4.60 7.04 -0.30
CA ASP A 179 -5.00 6.35 -1.53
C ASP A 179 -3.87 6.28 -2.57
N ASP A 180 -3.28 7.43 -2.91
CA ASP A 180 -2.14 7.52 -3.83
C ASP A 180 -0.90 6.82 -3.25
N GLY A 181 -0.73 6.86 -1.92
CA GLY A 181 0.35 6.20 -1.22
C GLY A 181 0.28 4.67 -1.30
N PHE A 182 -0.90 4.08 -1.10
CA PHE A 182 -1.10 2.63 -1.23
C PHE A 182 -0.91 2.16 -2.67
N LEU A 183 -1.38 2.92 -3.65
CA LEU A 183 -1.14 2.62 -5.06
C LEU A 183 0.36 2.68 -5.40
N HIS A 184 1.10 3.63 -4.83
CA HIS A 184 2.55 3.70 -5.00
C HIS A 184 3.25 2.48 -4.39
N ILE A 185 2.82 2.01 -3.21
CA ILE A 185 3.32 0.78 -2.58
C ILE A 185 3.02 -0.44 -3.46
N ALA A 186 1.80 -0.57 -3.99
CA ALA A 186 1.42 -1.66 -4.89
C ALA A 186 2.29 -1.69 -6.16
N ARG A 187 2.47 -0.54 -6.83
CA ARG A 187 3.34 -0.39 -8.00
C ARG A 187 4.81 -0.71 -7.68
N SER A 188 5.29 -0.24 -6.53
CA SER A 188 6.63 -0.52 -6.01
C SER A 188 6.89 -2.01 -5.88
N LEU A 189 5.92 -2.74 -5.34
CA LEU A 189 6.02 -4.18 -5.16
C LEU A 189 5.95 -4.94 -6.50
N ALA A 190 5.11 -4.51 -7.44
CA ALA A 190 5.06 -5.08 -8.79
C ALA A 190 6.40 -4.89 -9.54
N GLY A 191 7.05 -3.74 -9.37
CA GLY A 191 8.39 -3.49 -9.92
C GLY A 191 9.51 -4.28 -9.22
N CYS A 192 9.29 -4.72 -7.98
CA CYS A 192 10.19 -5.55 -7.20
C CYS A 192 10.07 -7.06 -7.48
N GLU A 193 9.21 -7.50 -8.41
CA GLU A 193 9.08 -8.93 -8.71
C GLU A 193 10.47 -9.52 -9.04
N PRO A 194 10.89 -10.59 -8.34
CA PRO A 194 12.09 -11.28 -8.74
C PRO A 194 11.81 -11.79 -10.15
N ARG A 195 12.60 -11.34 -11.13
CA ARG A 195 12.61 -11.93 -12.48
C ARG A 195 12.61 -13.43 -12.28
N LEU A 196 11.48 -14.08 -12.55
CA LEU A 196 11.33 -15.52 -12.38
C LEU A 196 12.34 -16.15 -13.34
N GLY A 197 13.52 -16.46 -12.80
CA GLY A 197 14.54 -17.27 -13.45
C GLY A 197 14.03 -18.70 -13.51
N LEU A 198 12.98 -18.92 -14.30
CA LEU A 198 12.66 -20.22 -14.85
C LEU A 198 13.82 -20.54 -15.80
N THR A 199 14.90 -21.08 -15.23
CA THR A 199 15.82 -21.86 -16.03
C THR A 199 15.00 -23.03 -16.60
N PRO A 200 14.94 -23.21 -17.93
CA PRO A 200 14.34 -24.41 -18.46
C PRO A 200 15.19 -25.58 -17.97
N GLY A 201 14.54 -26.52 -17.28
CA GLY A 201 15.14 -27.78 -16.90
C GLY A 201 15.79 -28.39 -18.14
N SER A 202 17.10 -28.56 -18.09
CA SER A 202 17.81 -29.41 -19.03
C SER A 202 17.58 -30.84 -18.57
N ASP A 203 16.62 -31.51 -19.19
CA ASP A 203 16.57 -32.97 -19.23
C ASP A 203 17.85 -33.47 -19.90
N ARG A 204 18.72 -34.12 -19.13
CA ARG A 204 19.54 -35.27 -19.54
C ARG A 204 19.83 -36.18 -18.35
#